data_AF-A0A2I1BU16-F1
#
_entry.id   AF-A0A2I1BU16-F1
#
_cell.length_a   1.000
_cell.length_b   1.000
_cell.length_c   1.000
_cell.angle_alpha   90.00
_cell.angle_beta   90.00
_cell.angle_gamma   90.00
#
_symmetry.space_group_name_H-M   'P 1'
#
loop_
_entity.id
_entity.type
_entity.pdbx_description
1 polymer ?
#
loop_
_entity_poly.entity_id
_entity_poly.type
_entity_poly.pdbx_seq_one_letter_code
_entity_poly.pdbx_strand_id
1 'polypeptide(L)'
;MPKGAQGRLIITSYNKQSPMLVNGGCQQARVDTMTPQEGSMVLQHMSSDIGSLSRNIQQGCGKLAQRLAYLPLAIDLASSYIGNDAIPEQVLMQYLEDYNRHRDELLRMDDL
;
A
#
# COMPACT_ATOMS: atom_id res chain seq x y z
N MET A 1 -3.63 33.05 7.67
CA MET A 1 -3.33 32.02 8.69
C MET A 1 -3.46 32.63 10.09
N PRO A 2 -4.05 31.91 11.06
CA PRO A 2 -4.08 32.33 12.45
C PRO A 2 -2.66 32.64 12.94
N LYS A 3 -2.49 33.73 13.69
CA LYS A 3 -1.18 34.20 14.17
C LYS A 3 -1.04 33.90 15.66
N GLY A 4 0.05 33.23 16.07
CA GLY A 4 0.35 32.89 17.45
C GLY A 4 1.55 31.94 17.55
N ALA A 5 2.21 31.88 18.71
CA ALA A 5 3.47 31.14 18.89
C ALA A 5 3.30 29.64 19.16
N GLN A 6 2.07 29.15 19.37
CA GLN A 6 1.81 27.76 19.78
C GLN A 6 1.15 26.90 18.70
N GLY A 7 0.81 27.48 17.54
CA GLY A 7 0.21 26.73 16.44
C GLY A 7 1.25 25.85 15.75
N ARG A 8 0.86 24.62 15.42
CA ARG A 8 1.63 23.73 14.53
C ARG A 8 0.81 23.48 13.26
N LEU A 9 1.47 23.53 12.12
CA LEU A 9 0.88 23.25 10.82
C LEU A 9 1.52 21.99 10.26
N ILE A 10 0.68 21.05 9.81
CA ILE A 10 1.11 19.88 9.04
C ILE A 10 0.71 20.13 7.59
N ILE A 11 1.68 20.03 6.68
CA ILE A 11 1.48 20.14 5.24
C ILE A 11 1.89 18.80 4.64
N THR A 12 0.98 18.17 3.90
CA THR A 12 1.26 16.98 3.10
C THR A 12 1.38 17.38 1.63
N SER A 13 2.36 16.83 0.93
CA SER A 13 2.64 17.15 -0.47
C SER A 13 3.37 16.00 -1.13
N TYR A 14 3.05 15.73 -2.39
CA TYR A 14 3.83 14.82 -3.25
C TYR A 14 5.06 15.52 -3.86
N ASN A 15 5.01 16.85 -3.97
CA ASN A 15 6.10 17.63 -4.57
C ASN A 15 7.23 17.85 -3.56
N LYS A 16 8.41 17.31 -3.87
CA LYS A 16 9.64 17.43 -3.06
C LYS A 16 10.15 18.87 -2.91
N GLN A 17 9.71 19.79 -3.77
CA GLN A 17 10.06 21.20 -3.72
C GLN A 17 9.14 22.03 -2.80
N SER A 18 8.03 21.45 -2.28
CA SER A 18 7.11 22.18 -1.42
C SER A 18 7.73 22.80 -0.16
N PRO A 19 8.81 22.28 0.45
CA PRO A 19 9.46 22.94 1.58
C PRO A 19 10.02 24.33 1.23
N MET A 20 10.35 24.58 -0.04
CA MET A 20 10.86 25.89 -0.50
C MET A 20 9.79 26.99 -0.42
N LEU A 21 8.51 26.62 -0.32
CA LEU A 21 7.39 27.56 -0.22
C LEU A 21 7.12 28.01 1.23
N VAL A 22 7.80 27.40 2.22
CA VAL A 22 7.61 27.70 3.64
C VAL A 22 8.75 28.56 4.16
N ASN A 23 8.48 29.86 4.30
CA ASN A 23 9.43 30.80 4.89
C ASN A 23 9.60 30.54 6.40
N GLY A 24 10.84 30.59 6.90
CA GLY A 24 11.16 30.41 8.34
C GLY A 24 11.61 29.01 8.74
N GLY A 25 11.78 28.10 7.77
CA GLY A 25 12.24 26.74 8.01
C GLY A 25 11.08 25.76 8.24
N CYS A 26 11.30 24.50 7.88
CA CYS A 26 10.30 23.44 7.95
C CYS A 26 11.00 22.12 8.33
N GLN A 27 10.44 21.40 9.30
CA GLN A 27 10.84 20.02 9.55
C GLN A 27 10.17 19.12 8.51
N GLN A 28 10.97 18.26 7.87
CA GLN A 28 10.51 17.37 6.82
C GLN A 28 10.43 15.93 7.33
N ALA A 29 9.30 15.28 7.07
CA ALA A 29 9.15 13.85 7.22
C ALA A 29 8.88 13.25 5.84
N ARG A 30 9.71 12.29 5.42
CA ARG A 30 9.51 11.56 4.16
C ARG A 30 8.66 10.33 4.46
N VAL A 31 7.55 10.21 3.75
CA VAL A 31 6.76 8.97 3.69
C VAL A 31 7.27 8.16 2.51
N ASP A 32 7.61 6.90 2.74
CA ASP A 32 8.09 5.97 1.73
C ASP A 32 7.11 4.79 1.57
N THR A 33 7.44 3.84 0.71
CA THR A 33 6.71 2.57 0.61
C THR A 33 6.80 1.78 1.91
N MET A 34 5.84 0.88 2.15
CA MET A 34 5.90 -0.04 3.28
C MET A 34 7.16 -0.93 3.20
N THR A 35 7.65 -1.34 4.35
CA THR A 35 8.60 -2.44 4.45
C THR A 35 7.93 -3.76 4.02
N PRO A 36 8.70 -4.78 3.60
CA PRO A 36 8.14 -6.10 3.28
C PRO A 36 7.34 -6.72 4.43
N GLN A 37 7.75 -6.48 5.67
CA GLN A 37 7.04 -6.92 6.86
C GLN A 37 5.69 -6.20 7.00
N GLU A 38 5.67 -4.87 6.93
CA GLU A 38 4.42 -4.08 7.03
C GLU A 38 3.43 -4.46 5.94
N GLY A 39 3.88 -4.55 4.68
CA GLY A 39 3.00 -4.91 3.57
C GLY A 39 2.42 -6.32 3.70
N SER A 40 3.22 -7.28 4.17
CA SER A 40 2.73 -8.64 4.42
C SER A 40 1.75 -8.68 5.59
N MET A 41 2.01 -7.92 6.66
CA MET A 41 1.12 -7.86 7.82
C MET A 41 -0.25 -7.31 7.45
N VAL A 42 -0.32 -6.19 6.71
CA VAL A 42 -1.59 -5.59 6.28
C VAL A 42 -2.42 -6.57 5.46
N LEU A 43 -1.78 -7.38 4.61
CA LEU A 43 -2.46 -8.42 3.85
C LEU A 43 -2.87 -9.63 4.72
N GLN A 44 -2.12 -9.94 5.78
CA GLN A 44 -2.44 -11.05 6.69
C GLN A 44 -3.56 -10.69 7.67
N HIS A 45 -3.74 -9.42 8.00
CA HIS A 45 -4.85 -8.92 8.82
C HIS A 45 -6.23 -9.09 8.17
N MET A 46 -6.31 -9.51 6.91
CA MET A 46 -7.57 -9.96 6.29
C MET A 46 -8.16 -11.19 6.98
N SER A 47 -7.33 -12.02 7.60
CA SER A 47 -7.76 -13.12 8.46
C SER A 47 -7.89 -12.61 9.88
N SER A 48 -9.05 -12.86 10.49
CA SER A 48 -9.33 -12.53 11.89
C SER A 48 -8.36 -13.16 12.90
N ASP A 49 -7.49 -14.09 12.47
CA ASP A 49 -6.53 -14.74 13.35
C ASP A 49 -5.18 -15.01 12.64
N ILE A 50 -4.31 -14.01 12.65
CA ILE A 50 -2.96 -14.02 12.01
C ILE A 50 -2.11 -15.22 12.45
N GLY A 51 -2.31 -15.69 13.69
CA GLY A 51 -1.60 -16.84 14.25
C GLY A 51 -1.99 -18.19 13.65
N SER A 52 -3.11 -18.26 12.93
CA SER A 52 -3.66 -19.49 12.34
C SER A 52 -3.51 -19.58 10.81
N LEU A 53 -2.93 -18.54 10.17
CA LEU A 53 -2.78 -18.51 8.73
C LEU A 53 -1.89 -19.63 8.22
N SER A 54 -2.37 -20.37 7.21
CA SER A 54 -1.57 -21.38 6.55
C SER A 54 -0.32 -20.76 5.90
N ARG A 55 0.78 -21.53 5.84
CA ARG A 55 2.04 -21.09 5.22
C ARG A 55 1.85 -20.62 3.77
N ASN A 56 0.89 -21.22 3.06
CA ASN A 56 0.57 -20.87 1.67
C ASN A 56 -0.01 -19.44 1.58
N ILE A 57 -0.88 -19.06 2.51
CA ILE A 57 -1.45 -17.71 2.57
C ILE A 57 -0.38 -16.69 2.92
N GLN A 58 0.45 -16.98 3.93
CA GLN A 58 1.56 -16.10 4.31
C GLN A 58 2.50 -15.83 3.13
N GLN A 59 2.84 -16.88 2.38
CA GLN A 59 3.67 -16.76 1.18
C GLN A 59 2.93 -16.01 0.05
N GLY A 60 1.63 -16.25 -0.12
CA GLY A 60 0.78 -15.54 -1.07
C GLY A 60 0.73 -14.04 -0.79
N CYS A 61 0.48 -13.65 0.47
CA CYS A 61 0.49 -12.25 0.91
C CYS A 61 1.86 -11.60 0.66
N GLY A 62 2.96 -12.29 0.97
CA GLY A 62 4.31 -11.78 0.68
C GLY A 62 4.54 -11.53 -0.81
N LYS A 63 4.13 -12.47 -1.68
CA LYS A 63 4.20 -12.32 -3.15
C LYS A 63 3.33 -11.17 -3.64
N LEU A 64 2.14 -11.01 -3.09
CA LEU A 64 1.22 -9.94 -3.45
C LEU A 64 1.79 -8.57 -3.05
N ALA A 65 2.26 -8.41 -1.82
CA ALA A 65 2.90 -7.17 -1.35
C ALA A 65 4.08 -6.78 -2.24
N GLN A 66 4.91 -7.75 -2.63
CA GLN A 66 6.02 -7.54 -3.54
C GLN A 66 5.56 -7.05 -4.92
N ARG A 67 4.51 -7.66 -5.49
CA ARG A 67 3.97 -7.28 -6.80
C ARG A 67 3.33 -5.91 -6.83
N LEU A 68 2.75 -5.49 -5.71
CA LEU A 68 2.19 -4.16 -5.50
C LEU A 68 3.26 -3.13 -5.09
N ALA A 69 4.55 -3.48 -5.23
CA ALA A 69 5.70 -2.64 -4.93
C ALA A 69 5.67 -2.03 -3.51
N TYR A 70 5.02 -2.74 -2.57
CA TYR A 70 4.83 -2.28 -1.19
C TYR A 70 4.15 -0.90 -1.06
N LEU A 71 3.35 -0.52 -2.07
CA LEU A 71 2.60 0.74 -2.04
C LEU A 71 1.43 0.61 -1.06
N PRO A 72 1.34 1.48 -0.02
CA PRO A 72 0.28 1.42 0.98
C PRO A 72 -1.13 1.34 0.40
N LEU A 73 -1.45 2.22 -0.56
CA LEU A 73 -2.77 2.28 -1.18
C LEU A 73 -3.08 1.03 -2.00
N ALA A 74 -2.11 0.52 -2.78
CA ALA A 74 -2.33 -0.67 -3.60
C ALA A 74 -2.59 -1.90 -2.71
N ILE A 75 -1.82 -2.01 -1.63
CA ILE A 75 -2.00 -3.07 -0.62
C ILE A 75 -3.36 -2.93 0.07
N ASP A 76 -3.75 -1.73 0.50
CA ASP A 76 -5.03 -1.50 1.17
C ASP A 76 -6.24 -1.87 0.30
N LEU A 77 -6.20 -1.51 -0.99
CA LEU A 77 -7.24 -1.88 -1.95
C LEU A 77 -7.31 -3.39 -2.18
N ALA A 78 -6.16 -4.05 -2.37
CA ALA A 78 -6.12 -5.50 -2.52
C ALA A 78 -6.59 -6.21 -1.24
N SER A 79 -6.16 -5.73 -0.07
CA SER A 79 -6.62 -6.25 1.22
C SER A 79 -8.12 -6.14 1.41
N SER A 80 -8.68 -4.99 1.09
CA SER A 80 -10.12 -4.75 1.20
C SER A 80 -10.91 -5.63 0.24
N TYR A 81 -10.42 -5.80 -0.99
CA TYR A 81 -11.06 -6.67 -1.98
C TYR A 81 -11.05 -8.14 -1.54
N ILE A 82 -9.90 -8.65 -1.11
CA ILE A 82 -9.73 -10.06 -0.72
C ILE A 82 -10.42 -10.36 0.62
N GLY A 83 -10.27 -9.47 1.61
CA GLY A 83 -10.79 -9.67 2.97
C GLY A 83 -12.32 -9.55 3.10
N ASN A 84 -13.00 -8.96 2.12
CA ASN A 84 -14.46 -8.89 2.09
C ASN A 84 -15.13 -10.15 1.51
N ASP A 85 -14.36 -11.12 1.01
CA ASP A 85 -14.88 -12.36 0.45
C ASP A 85 -15.08 -13.44 1.53
N ALA A 86 -16.00 -14.37 1.28
CA ALA A 86 -16.24 -15.52 2.15
C ALA A 86 -15.08 -16.53 2.15
N ILE A 87 -14.25 -16.55 1.10
CA ILE A 87 -13.10 -17.45 0.95
C ILE A 87 -11.84 -16.66 0.54
N PRO A 88 -11.24 -15.85 1.45
CA PRO A 88 -10.11 -14.96 1.14
C PRO A 88 -8.90 -15.67 0.53
N GLU A 89 -8.65 -16.94 0.90
CA GLU A 89 -7.52 -17.71 0.36
C GLU A 89 -7.63 -17.96 -1.15
N GLN A 90 -8.84 -18.30 -1.62
CA GLN A 90 -9.08 -18.55 -3.05
C GLN A 90 -9.00 -17.25 -3.83
N VAL A 91 -9.57 -16.16 -3.28
CA VAL A 91 -9.51 -14.84 -3.90
C VAL A 91 -8.08 -14.31 -3.97
N LEU A 92 -7.26 -14.53 -2.95
CA LEU A 92 -5.83 -14.17 -2.97
C LEU A 92 -5.10 -14.87 -4.13
N MET A 93 -5.32 -16.18 -4.30
CA MET A 93 -4.69 -16.93 -5.38
C MET A 93 -5.18 -16.46 -6.75
N GLN A 94 -6.48 -16.27 -6.91
CA GLN A 94 -7.07 -15.76 -8.14
C GLN A 94 -6.53 -14.36 -8.48
N TYR A 95 -6.47 -13.46 -7.51
CA TYR A 95 -5.91 -12.11 -7.67
C TYR A 95 -4.46 -12.17 -8.16
N LEU A 96 -3.65 -13.07 -7.59
CA LEU A 96 -2.26 -13.25 -8.02
C LEU A 96 -2.17 -13.81 -9.45
N GLU A 97 -3.06 -14.71 -9.87
CA GLU A 97 -3.10 -15.20 -11.24
C GLU A 97 -3.51 -14.10 -12.22
N ASP A 98 -4.61 -13.41 -11.94
CA ASP A 98 -5.15 -12.32 -12.76
C ASP A 98 -4.14 -11.18 -12.88
N TYR A 99 -3.50 -10.79 -11.78
CA TYR A 99 -2.45 -9.77 -11.81
C TYR A 99 -1.31 -10.16 -12.76
N ASN A 100 -0.87 -11.43 -12.78
CA ASN A 100 0.18 -11.85 -13.72
C ASN A 100 -0.28 -11.82 -15.16
N ARG A 101 -1.52 -12.24 -15.39
CA ARG A 101 -2.08 -12.36 -16.73
C ARG A 101 -2.28 -11.00 -17.38
N HIS A 102 -2.80 -10.05 -16.61
CA HIS A 102 -3.29 -8.77 -17.12
C HIS A 102 -2.30 -7.61 -16.92
N ARG A 103 -1.22 -7.79 -16.14
CA ARG A 103 -0.22 -6.72 -15.94
C ARG A 103 0.35 -6.19 -17.25
N ASP A 104 0.66 -7.09 -18.17
CA ASP A 104 1.26 -6.71 -19.46
C ASP A 104 0.22 -6.21 -20.47
N GLU A 105 -1.07 -6.46 -20.23
CA GLU A 105 -2.15 -5.94 -21.08
C GLU A 105 -2.33 -4.43 -20.88
N LEU A 106 -2.23 -3.95 -19.64
CA LEU A 106 -2.30 -2.50 -19.34
C LEU A 106 -1.09 -1.74 -19.90
N LEU A 107 0.11 -2.36 -19.88
CA LEU A 107 1.33 -1.75 -20.44
C LEU A 107 1.30 -1.65 -21.97
N ARG A 108 0.46 -2.45 -22.65
CA ARG A 108 0.28 -2.40 -24.11
C ARG A 108 -0.74 -1.39 -24.59
N MET A 109 -1.55 -0.81 -23.69
CA MET A 109 -2.52 0.22 -24.06
C MET A 109 -1.88 1.59 -24.26
N ASP A 110 -0.68 1.83 -23.70
CA ASP A 110 0.10 3.06 -23.88
C ASP A 110 0.89 3.10 -25.21
N ASP A 111 0.85 2.02 -26.00
CA ASP A 111 1.52 1.89 -27.31
C ASP A 111 0.56 2.13 -28.52
N LEU A 112 -0.67 2.63 -28.28
CA LEU A 112 -1.69 2.90 -29.32
C LEU A 112 -2.03 4.40 -29.46
#